data_AF-A0A7C3DP13-F1
#
_entry.id   AF-A0A7C3DP13-F1
#
_cell.length_a   1.000
_cell.length_b   1.000
_cell.length_c   1.000
_cell.angle_alpha   90.00
_cell.angle_beta   90.00
_cell.angle_gamma   90.00
#
_symmetry.space_group_name_H-M   'P 1'
#
loop_
_entity.id
_entity.type
_entity.pdbx_description
1 polymer ?
#
loop_
_entity_poly.entity_id
_entity_poly.type
_entity_poly.pdbx_seq_one_letter_code
_entity_poly.pdbx_strand_id
1 'polypeptide(L)'
;MATIPPFVATNAHVGQKQTVKTKKFVWIPVGSGTVTEFSEYQVTLEGQIDVVVYRGDLTICMKLTDNDPQATTGSCILQLNSLTDEQARYEVKNNALTIHAVLKDVKQNITINRVNNGTQTAVKLFGKVNETVHLDPG
;
A
#
# COMPACT_ATOMS: atom_id res chain seq x y z
N MET A 1 3.88 -11.58 -12.54
CA MET A 1 5.22 -11.09 -12.16
C MET A 1 5.06 -10.27 -10.90
N ALA A 2 5.54 -10.79 -9.77
CA ALA A 2 5.33 -10.29 -8.43
C ALA A 2 6.59 -9.60 -7.91
N THR A 3 6.84 -8.41 -8.42
CA THR A 3 7.76 -7.44 -7.80
C THR A 3 6.95 -6.21 -7.42
N ILE A 4 7.39 -5.46 -6.41
CA ILE A 4 6.72 -4.24 -5.95
C ILE A 4 6.79 -3.09 -6.98
N PRO A 5 7.93 -2.81 -7.66
CA PRO A 5 8.05 -1.61 -8.48
C PRO A 5 6.91 -1.39 -9.47
N PRO A 6 6.46 -2.39 -10.27
CA PRO A 6 5.35 -2.23 -11.22
C PRO A 6 4.03 -1.71 -10.65
N PHE A 7 3.81 -1.79 -9.33
CA PHE A 7 2.56 -1.42 -8.68
C PHE A 7 2.61 -0.09 -7.92
N VAL A 8 3.81 0.48 -7.71
CA VAL A 8 4.00 1.79 -7.06
C VAL A 8 4.49 2.85 -8.04
N ALA A 9 4.35 4.13 -7.72
CA ALA A 9 4.74 5.25 -8.59
C ALA A 9 6.16 5.10 -9.18
N THR A 10 6.35 5.48 -10.45
CA THR A 10 7.58 5.22 -11.22
C THR A 10 8.84 5.77 -10.55
N ASN A 11 8.74 6.88 -9.83
CA ASN A 11 9.86 7.52 -9.14
C ASN A 11 9.93 7.15 -7.65
N ALA A 12 9.31 6.04 -7.24
CA ALA A 12 9.38 5.52 -5.88
C ALA A 12 10.84 5.30 -5.44
N HIS A 13 11.26 5.93 -4.34
CA HIS A 13 12.58 5.72 -3.73
C HIS A 13 12.56 6.01 -2.24
N VAL A 14 13.54 5.47 -1.50
CA VAL A 14 13.72 5.75 -0.07
C VAL A 14 13.97 7.25 0.15
N GLY A 15 13.32 7.81 1.16
CA GLY A 15 13.34 9.23 1.49
C GLY A 15 12.31 10.08 0.73
N GLN A 16 11.59 9.49 -0.22
CA GLN A 16 10.57 10.22 -0.97
C GLN A 16 9.36 10.54 -0.10
N LYS A 17 8.99 11.82 -0.07
CA LYS A 17 7.76 12.29 0.58
C LYS A 17 6.54 11.93 -0.26
N GLN A 18 5.49 11.51 0.42
CA GLN A 18 4.21 11.14 -0.16
C GLN A 18 3.11 11.96 0.51
N THR A 19 2.23 12.54 -0.30
CA THR A 19 0.97 13.10 0.20
C THR A 19 -0.11 12.03 0.08
N VAL A 20 -0.82 11.74 1.18
CA VAL A 20 -1.97 10.84 1.18
C VAL A 20 -3.21 11.64 0.83
N LYS A 21 -3.87 11.31 -0.27
CA LYS A 21 -5.07 11.99 -0.74
C LYS A 21 -6.25 11.03 -0.79
N THR A 22 -7.44 11.49 -0.43
CA THR A 22 -8.71 10.79 -0.71
C THR A 22 -9.46 11.52 -1.81
N LYS A 23 -10.23 10.77 -2.62
CA LYS A 23 -11.04 11.33 -3.69
C LYS A 23 -12.51 11.35 -3.28
N LYS A 24 -13.06 12.54 -3.07
CA LYS A 24 -14.52 12.78 -3.02
C LYS A 24 -14.93 13.53 -4.30
N PHE A 25 -15.47 14.75 -4.17
CA PHE A 25 -15.68 15.67 -5.29
C PHE A 25 -14.40 16.36 -5.75
N VAL A 26 -13.44 16.51 -4.83
CA VAL A 26 -12.10 17.04 -5.06
C VAL A 26 -11.07 16.13 -4.39
N TRP A 27 -9.80 16.27 -4.77
CA TRP A 27 -8.68 15.63 -4.08
C TRP A 27 -8.41 16.33 -2.77
N ILE A 28 -8.63 15.65 -1.64
CA ILE A 28 -8.41 16.21 -0.31
C ILE A 28 -7.15 15.57 0.26
N PRO A 29 -6.10 16.34 0.60
CA PRO A 29 -4.97 15.82 1.36
C PRO A 29 -5.47 15.46 2.75
N VAL A 30 -5.25 14.21 3.12
CA VAL A 30 -5.66 13.64 4.41
C VAL A 30 -4.46 13.15 5.20
N GLY A 31 -3.24 13.32 4.71
CA GLY A 31 -2.06 12.86 5.41
C GLY A 31 -0.80 13.02 4.59
N SER A 32 0.30 12.61 5.19
CA SER A 32 1.62 12.62 4.56
C SER A 32 2.49 11.51 5.15
N GLY A 33 3.41 10.99 4.35
CA GLY A 33 4.40 10.03 4.80
C GLY A 33 5.69 10.09 4.00
N THR A 34 6.62 9.21 4.33
CA THR A 34 7.91 9.04 3.69
C THR A 34 8.13 7.56 3.42
N VAL A 35 8.62 7.24 2.22
CA VAL A 35 9.06 5.88 1.90
C VAL A 35 10.35 5.61 2.68
N THR A 36 10.31 4.70 3.65
CA THR A 36 11.47 4.37 4.49
C THR A 36 12.23 3.15 3.96
N GLU A 37 11.56 2.27 3.23
CA GLU A 37 12.15 1.11 2.57
C GLU A 37 11.54 0.92 1.18
N PHE A 38 12.39 0.61 0.19
CA PHE A 38 11.93 0.31 -1.16
C PHE A 38 12.91 -0.62 -1.87
N SER A 39 12.42 -1.79 -2.30
CA SER A 39 13.17 -2.81 -3.02
C SER A 39 12.26 -3.56 -3.99
N GLU A 40 12.78 -4.59 -4.66
CA GLU A 40 12.00 -5.45 -5.54
C GLU A 40 10.84 -6.16 -4.83
N TYR A 41 10.99 -6.47 -3.54
CA TYR A 41 10.03 -7.30 -2.80
C TYR A 41 9.49 -6.62 -1.55
N GLN A 42 9.92 -5.39 -1.24
CA GLN A 42 9.49 -4.69 -0.04
C GLN A 42 9.23 -3.20 -0.28
N VAL A 43 8.19 -2.68 0.35
CA VAL A 43 7.95 -1.24 0.48
C VAL A 43 7.41 -0.92 1.85
N THR A 44 7.97 0.11 2.46
CA THR A 44 7.51 0.66 3.74
C THR A 44 7.25 2.15 3.60
N LEU A 45 6.05 2.57 4.00
CA LEU A 45 5.61 3.96 4.11
C LEU A 45 5.32 4.25 5.57
N GLU A 46 5.92 5.31 6.10
CA GLU A 46 5.67 5.81 7.45
C GLU A 46 5.21 7.27 7.41
N GLY A 47 4.25 7.63 8.25
CA GLY A 47 3.68 8.97 8.22
C GLY A 47 2.51 9.14 9.17
N GLN A 48 1.63 10.06 8.82
CA GLN A 48 0.42 10.39 9.57
C GLN A 48 -0.76 10.61 8.64
N ILE A 49 -1.94 10.30 9.14
CA ILE A 49 -3.21 10.57 8.46
C ILE A 49 -4.16 11.29 9.44
N ASP A 50 -4.94 12.22 8.91
CA ASP A 50 -5.93 13.04 9.57
C ASP A 50 -7.19 13.07 8.70
N VAL A 51 -8.15 12.21 9.05
CA VAL A 51 -9.50 12.18 8.50
C VAL A 51 -10.51 12.37 9.63
N VAL A 52 -11.72 12.81 9.29
CA VAL A 52 -12.80 13.13 10.24
C VAL A 52 -13.04 12.05 11.31
N VAL A 53 -12.77 10.78 10.98
CA VAL A 53 -13.01 9.61 11.84
C VAL A 53 -11.73 9.01 12.45
N TYR A 54 -10.54 9.46 12.04
CA TYR A 54 -9.27 8.89 12.47
C TYR A 54 -8.12 9.89 12.28
N ARG A 55 -7.39 10.17 13.35
CA ARG A 55 -6.13 10.91 13.33
C ARG A 55 -5.07 10.08 14.04
N GLY A 56 -3.95 9.85 13.38
CA GLY A 56 -2.85 9.12 13.99
C GLY A 56 -1.74 8.76 13.00
N ASP A 57 -0.81 7.96 13.50
CA ASP A 57 0.30 7.45 12.71
C ASP A 57 -0.21 6.45 11.65
N LEU A 58 0.55 6.41 10.56
CA LEU A 58 0.36 5.55 9.41
C LEU A 58 1.67 4.82 9.15
N THR A 59 1.68 3.50 9.32
CA THR A 59 2.75 2.62 8.85
C THR A 59 2.11 1.60 7.93
N ILE A 60 2.60 1.50 6.69
CA ILE A 60 2.23 0.45 5.75
C ILE A 60 3.52 -0.22 5.33
N CYS A 61 3.74 -1.47 5.76
CA CYS A 61 4.82 -2.31 5.25
C CYS A 61 4.22 -3.51 4.52
N MET A 62 4.75 -3.76 3.33
CA MET A 62 4.51 -5.00 2.59
C MET A 62 5.82 -5.62 2.19
N LYS A 63 5.91 -6.93 2.39
CA LYS A 63 7.05 -7.73 2.00
C LYS A 63 6.60 -9.02 1.34
N LEU A 64 6.94 -9.23 0.07
CA LEU A 64 6.78 -10.51 -0.62
C LEU A 64 7.88 -11.44 -0.12
N THR A 65 7.54 -12.62 0.40
CA THR A 65 8.51 -13.48 1.11
C THR A 65 9.07 -14.63 0.27
N ASP A 66 8.44 -14.93 -0.86
CA ASP A 66 8.89 -15.94 -1.80
C ASP A 66 10.08 -15.49 -2.65
N ASN A 67 10.26 -14.18 -2.83
CA ASN A 67 11.30 -13.56 -3.66
C ASN A 67 11.33 -14.12 -5.09
N ASP A 68 10.16 -14.49 -5.62
CA ASP A 68 10.02 -15.01 -6.97
C ASP A 68 9.44 -13.93 -7.88
N PRO A 69 10.25 -13.34 -8.78
CA PRO A 69 9.75 -12.30 -9.66
C PRO A 69 8.68 -12.85 -10.61
N GLN A 70 8.72 -14.12 -11.02
CA GLN A 70 7.78 -14.68 -11.98
C GLN A 70 6.42 -15.05 -11.37
N ALA A 71 6.35 -15.15 -10.05
CA ALA A 71 5.13 -15.51 -9.36
C ALA A 71 3.98 -14.52 -9.66
N THR A 72 2.77 -15.04 -9.55
CA THR A 72 1.52 -14.27 -9.62
C THR A 72 0.68 -14.46 -8.37
N THR A 73 1.05 -15.39 -7.49
CA THR A 73 0.50 -15.56 -6.14
C THR A 73 1.60 -16.08 -5.23
N GLY A 74 1.53 -15.78 -3.94
CA GLY A 74 2.54 -16.25 -3.00
C GLY A 74 2.31 -15.72 -1.59
N SER A 75 3.26 -16.03 -0.70
CA SER A 75 3.24 -15.57 0.69
C SER A 75 3.81 -14.16 0.80
N CYS A 76 3.25 -13.36 1.70
CA CYS A 76 3.76 -12.04 2.04
C CYS A 76 3.53 -11.73 3.52
N ILE A 77 4.25 -10.73 4.02
CA ILE A 77 3.97 -10.09 5.31
C ILE A 77 3.31 -8.75 5.03
N LEU A 78 2.24 -8.46 5.77
CA LEU A 78 1.60 -7.15 5.79
C LEU A 78 1.63 -6.59 7.20
N GLN A 79 2.08 -5.34 7.34
CA GLN A 79 1.91 -4.57 8.56
C GLN A 79 1.15 -3.27 8.26
N LEU A 80 0.08 -3.05 9.01
CA LEU A 80 -0.65 -1.79 9.09
C LEU A 80 -0.58 -1.26 10.53
N ASN A 81 0.15 -0.17 10.73
CA ASN A 81 0.45 0.40 12.04
C ASN A 81 1.04 -0.68 12.98
N SER A 82 0.39 -0.94 14.11
CA SER A 82 0.81 -1.95 15.08
C SER A 82 0.26 -3.35 14.79
N LEU A 83 -0.43 -3.56 13.66
CA LEU A 83 -1.05 -4.83 13.30
C LEU A 83 -0.24 -5.50 12.20
N THR A 84 0.16 -6.74 12.43
CA THR A 84 0.93 -7.53 11.47
C THR A 84 0.21 -8.83 11.18
N ASP A 85 0.15 -9.20 9.90
CA ASP A 85 -0.17 -10.55 9.45
C ASP A 85 1.06 -11.13 8.73
N GLU A 86 1.73 -12.06 9.40
CA GLU A 86 2.90 -12.76 8.88
C GLU A 86 2.54 -13.91 7.92
N GLN A 87 1.26 -14.26 7.83
CA GLN A 87 0.73 -15.35 7.00
C GLN A 87 -0.13 -14.82 5.85
N ALA A 88 -0.05 -13.52 5.56
CA ALA A 88 -0.76 -12.91 4.46
C ALA A 88 -0.34 -13.52 3.12
N ARG A 89 -1.21 -13.37 2.12
CA ARG A 89 -0.97 -13.87 0.77
C ARG A 89 -1.20 -12.77 -0.24
N TYR A 90 -0.46 -12.80 -1.34
CA TYR A 90 -0.68 -11.87 -2.45
C TYR A 90 -1.21 -12.57 -3.70
N GLU A 91 -1.85 -11.79 -4.57
CA GLU A 91 -2.21 -12.12 -5.94
C GLU A 91 -1.91 -10.93 -6.86
N VAL A 92 -1.30 -11.20 -8.01
CA VAL A 92 -1.08 -10.24 -9.09
C VAL A 92 -2.09 -10.53 -10.20
N LYS A 93 -3.02 -9.60 -10.41
CA LYS A 93 -4.06 -9.72 -11.43
C LYS A 93 -4.48 -8.34 -11.93
N ASN A 94 -4.79 -8.22 -13.22
CA ASN A 94 -5.28 -6.97 -13.83
C ASN A 94 -4.37 -5.75 -13.54
N ASN A 95 -3.05 -5.93 -13.61
CA ASN A 95 -2.05 -4.89 -13.31
C ASN A 95 -2.15 -4.31 -11.89
N ALA A 96 -2.59 -5.13 -10.94
CA ALA A 96 -2.66 -4.78 -9.53
C ALA A 96 -2.08 -5.91 -8.68
N LEU A 97 -1.44 -5.53 -7.58
CA LEU A 97 -1.04 -6.41 -6.50
C LEU A 97 -2.12 -6.34 -5.42
N THR A 98 -2.74 -7.47 -5.09
CA THR A 98 -3.72 -7.58 -4.01
C THR A 98 -3.15 -8.43 -2.90
N ILE A 99 -3.21 -7.94 -1.67
CA ILE A 99 -2.85 -8.66 -0.46
C ILE A 99 -4.11 -9.04 0.29
N HIS A 100 -4.19 -10.30 0.68
CA HIS A 100 -5.20 -10.89 1.54
C HIS A 100 -4.57 -11.11 2.91
N ALA A 101 -5.10 -10.41 3.91
CA ALA A 101 -4.60 -10.47 5.28
C ALA A 101 -5.73 -10.60 6.30
N VAL A 102 -5.39 -11.06 7.50
CA VAL A 102 -6.25 -11.10 8.68
C VAL A 102 -5.61 -10.26 9.77
N LEU A 103 -6.15 -9.05 9.99
CA LEU A 103 -5.65 -8.12 11.00
C LEU A 103 -6.69 -8.02 12.13
N LYS A 104 -6.31 -8.41 13.36
CA LYS A 104 -7.23 -8.50 14.51
C LYS A 104 -8.51 -9.28 14.18
N ASP A 105 -8.34 -10.49 13.62
CA ASP A 105 -9.44 -11.38 13.21
C ASP A 105 -10.37 -10.81 12.10
N VAL A 106 -10.01 -9.68 11.49
CA VAL A 106 -10.76 -9.09 10.38
C VAL A 106 -10.01 -9.35 9.08
N LYS A 107 -10.69 -10.02 8.14
CA LYS A 107 -10.20 -10.15 6.76
C LYS A 107 -10.13 -8.79 6.09
N GLN A 108 -8.97 -8.46 5.53
CA GLN A 108 -8.73 -7.25 4.77
C GLN A 108 -8.09 -7.59 3.44
N ASN A 109 -8.52 -6.89 2.39
CA ASN A 109 -7.89 -6.92 1.08
C ASN A 109 -7.29 -5.56 0.79
N ILE A 110 -6.01 -5.52 0.43
CA ILE A 110 -5.30 -4.31 0.06
C ILE A 110 -4.89 -4.43 -1.40
N THR A 111 -5.45 -3.60 -2.25
CA THR A 111 -5.11 -3.57 -3.68
C THR A 111 -4.27 -2.35 -3.98
N ILE A 112 -3.16 -2.58 -4.69
CA ILE A 112 -2.19 -1.57 -5.04
C ILE A 112 -1.94 -1.61 -6.53
N ASN A 113 -2.02 -0.45 -7.16
CA ASN A 113 -1.72 -0.30 -8.56
C ASN A 113 -1.27 1.12 -8.88
N ARG A 114 -0.42 1.23 -9.90
CA ARG A 114 -0.07 2.51 -10.50
C ARG A 114 -1.32 3.14 -11.12
N VAL A 115 -1.45 4.45 -10.95
CA VAL A 115 -2.47 5.28 -11.59
C VAL A 115 -1.85 6.57 -12.13
N ASN A 116 -2.65 7.38 -12.83
CA ASN A 116 -2.22 8.65 -13.41
C ASN A 116 -0.93 8.51 -14.24
N ASN A 117 -0.94 7.58 -15.21
CA ASN A 117 0.21 7.25 -16.06
C ASN A 117 1.48 6.86 -15.28
N GLY A 118 1.34 6.28 -14.09
CA GLY A 118 2.45 5.82 -13.25
C GLY A 118 3.01 6.89 -12.29
N THR A 119 2.46 8.10 -12.30
CA THR A 119 2.92 9.16 -11.38
C THR A 119 2.40 8.98 -9.96
N GLN A 120 1.34 8.18 -9.76
CA GLN A 120 0.71 7.98 -8.46
C GLN A 120 0.51 6.51 -8.15
N THR A 121 0.44 6.19 -6.86
CA THR A 121 0.05 4.88 -6.36
C THR A 121 -1.36 4.95 -5.80
N ALA A 122 -2.29 4.15 -6.30
CA ALA A 122 -3.58 3.95 -5.65
C ALA A 122 -3.47 2.80 -4.66
N VAL A 123 -3.96 3.01 -3.44
CA VAL A 123 -4.07 1.99 -2.40
C VAL A 123 -5.53 1.89 -2.00
N LYS A 124 -6.13 0.73 -2.23
CA LYS A 124 -7.52 0.45 -1.89
C LYS A 124 -7.55 -0.54 -0.74
N LEU A 125 -8.23 -0.18 0.34
CA LEU A 125 -8.45 -1.04 1.48
C LEU A 125 -9.91 -1.49 1.48
N PHE A 126 -10.13 -2.80 1.48
CA PHE A 126 -11.45 -3.41 1.62
C PHE A 126 -11.47 -4.28 2.87
N GLY A 127 -12.53 -4.19 3.67
CA GLY A 127 -12.64 -4.92 4.93
C GLY A 127 -13.77 -4.37 5.79
N LYS A 128 -13.48 -4.06 7.06
CA LYS A 128 -14.45 -3.41 7.96
C LYS A 128 -14.86 -2.01 7.48
N VAL A 129 -13.94 -1.30 6.84
CA VAL A 129 -14.19 -0.03 6.15
C VAL A 129 -13.62 -0.18 4.73
N ASN A 130 -14.35 0.32 3.74
CA ASN A 130 -13.89 0.37 2.36
C ASN A 130 -13.39 1.78 2.07
N GLU A 131 -12.09 1.92 1.86
CA GLU A 131 -11.45 3.21 1.61
C GLU A 131 -10.50 3.12 0.41
N THR A 132 -10.35 4.24 -0.31
CA THR A 132 -9.34 4.37 -1.36
C THR A 132 -8.56 5.64 -1.13
N VAL A 133 -7.24 5.49 -1.04
CA VAL A 133 -6.30 6.59 -0.92
C VAL A 133 -5.30 6.57 -2.08
N HIS A 134 -4.75 7.74 -2.36
CA HIS A 134 -3.77 7.96 -3.41
C HIS A 134 -2.52 8.55 -2.79
N LEU A 135 -1.37 7.94 -3.08
CA LEU A 135 -0.06 8.42 -2.68
C LEU A 135 0.51 9.22 -3.85
N ASP A 136 0.69 10.51 -3.60
CA ASP A 136 1.22 11.48 -4.56
C ASP A 136 2.65 11.87 -4.17
N PRO A 137 3.64 11.66 -5.03
CA PRO A 137 4.97 12.23 -4.88
C PRO A 137 4.90 13.73 -4.60
N GLY A 138 5.42 14.16 -3.46
CA GLY A 138 5.61 15.59 -3.15
C GLY A 138 6.80 16.17 -3.89
#